data_AF-A0A8D0GPW8-F1
#
_entry.id   AF-A0A8D0GPW8-F1
#
_cell.length_a   1.000
_cell.length_b   1.000
_cell.length_c   1.000
_cell.angle_alpha   90.00
_cell.angle_beta   90.00
_cell.angle_gamma   90.00
#
_symmetry.space_group_name_H-M   'P 1'
#
loop_
_entity.id
_entity.type
_entity.pdbx_description
1 polymer ?
#
loop_
_entity_poly.entity_id
_entity_poly.type
_entity_poly.pdbx_seq_one_letter_code
_entity_poly.pdbx_strand_id
1 'polypeptide(L)'
;LQFHHTLFQSPEEGWQVYTSTQGPDGKCLCTAVIPVQGTCSRDLRSRQLRQLMEKVQNISQSMEVLDLRTYRDLQYVRNTESLMKGLDSKLKVAAETQKSVNAKSFQVACVCPSRPVAFANKHRLLLANQGNEWGLQRSIRSCLQRVWYMDGYYKGRRVLEFRTLNDFITGQNFVQHLLPHPWAGTGHVVFNGSLYYNKYQSNIVVKYHFRSRSVLVQRSLNAAGYNNTFPYSWGGFSDIDFMVDENGLWAVYTTNQNAGNIVVSRMDPSTLEILRSWDTGYPKRSAGESFIICGTLYVTNSHLAGAKIYFAYYTNTSSYEYTDIPFHNQYSHISMLDYNPRERVLYTWNNGHQVIYNVTLFHVIKTSGEL
;
A
#
# COMPACT_ATOMS: atom_id res chain seq x y z
N LEU A 1 14.19 -11.38 70.64
CA LEU A 1 14.21 -10.27 69.67
C LEU A 1 12.82 -10.16 69.08
N GLN A 2 12.13 -9.08 69.42
CA GLN A 2 10.75 -8.81 69.04
C GLN A 2 10.78 -8.12 67.68
N PHE A 3 10.16 -8.70 66.64
CA PHE A 3 10.08 -8.07 65.33
C PHE A 3 8.84 -7.18 65.28
N HIS A 4 9.02 -5.88 65.09
CA HIS A 4 7.94 -4.94 64.80
C HIS A 4 7.70 -4.84 63.29
N HIS A 5 6.42 -4.79 62.92
CA HIS A 5 5.92 -4.74 61.55
C HIS A 5 6.48 -3.55 60.75
N THR A 6 6.72 -3.82 59.47
CA THR A 6 7.09 -2.87 58.42
C THR A 6 5.98 -1.84 58.17
N LEU A 7 6.32 -0.55 58.32
CA LEU A 7 5.66 0.54 57.61
C LEU A 7 6.25 0.58 56.19
N PHE A 8 5.42 0.83 55.17
CA PHE A 8 5.70 0.87 53.71
C PHE A 8 5.41 -0.41 52.91
N GLN A 9 4.31 -0.37 52.15
CA GLN A 9 3.94 -1.30 51.08
C GLN A 9 4.34 -0.70 49.73
N SER A 10 5.45 -1.14 49.13
CA SER A 10 5.71 -1.11 47.69
C SER A 10 6.96 -1.93 47.37
N PRO A 11 6.97 -2.83 46.36
CA PRO A 11 8.12 -3.71 46.10
C PRO A 11 9.33 -3.04 45.45
N GLU A 12 9.22 -1.80 44.95
CA GLU A 12 10.25 -1.25 44.05
C GLU A 12 11.15 -0.15 44.63
N GLU A 13 10.88 0.39 45.83
CA GLU A 13 11.73 1.46 46.41
C GLU A 13 11.94 1.37 47.93
N GLY A 14 11.99 0.15 48.49
CA GLY A 14 12.17 -0.04 49.94
C GLY A 14 13.62 -0.32 50.34
N TRP A 15 14.25 0.56 51.11
CA TRP A 15 15.50 0.26 51.84
C TRP A 15 15.23 -0.80 52.91
N GLN A 16 15.99 -1.91 52.91
CA GLN A 16 15.85 -2.96 53.91
C GLN A 16 17.12 -3.08 54.77
N VAL A 17 16.95 -2.88 56.08
CA VAL A 17 18.02 -2.96 57.09
C VAL A 17 17.93 -4.32 57.77
N TYR A 18 19.01 -5.11 57.74
CA TYR A 18 18.90 -6.52 58.10
C TYR A 18 19.38 -6.90 59.51
N THR A 19 20.32 -6.20 60.15
CA THR A 19 20.60 -6.36 61.59
C THR A 19 21.36 -5.16 62.16
N SER A 20 21.28 -4.96 63.48
CA SER A 20 22.21 -4.12 64.25
C SER A 20 22.94 -4.97 65.28
N THR A 21 24.27 -5.05 65.23
CA THR A 21 25.10 -5.61 66.30
C THR A 21 25.93 -4.52 66.95
N GLN A 22 26.08 -4.60 68.27
CA GLN A 22 26.74 -3.59 69.09
C GLN A 22 28.24 -3.92 69.15
N GLY A 23 29.09 -2.99 68.71
CA GLY A 23 30.54 -3.11 68.86
C GLY A 23 30.96 -2.92 70.33
N PRO A 24 32.16 -3.38 70.72
CA PRO A 24 32.66 -3.37 72.11
C PRO A 24 32.79 -1.96 72.73
N ASP A 25 32.69 -0.92 71.92
CA ASP A 25 32.76 0.51 72.26
C ASP A 25 31.38 1.21 72.24
N GLY A 26 30.29 0.44 72.29
CA GLY A 26 28.92 0.95 72.49
C GLY A 26 28.26 1.57 71.26
N LYS A 27 28.91 1.51 70.08
CA LYS A 27 28.35 1.97 68.81
C LYS A 27 27.61 0.83 68.09
N CYS A 28 26.40 1.10 67.61
CA CYS A 28 25.62 0.16 66.80
C CYS A 28 26.12 0.16 65.35
N LEU A 29 26.46 -1.01 64.82
CA LEU A 29 26.79 -1.19 63.41
C LEU A 29 25.53 -1.62 62.64
N CYS A 30 25.09 -0.79 61.68
CA CYS A 30 23.95 -1.10 60.82
C CYS A 30 24.46 -1.45 59.42
N THR A 31 24.18 -2.66 58.94
CA THR A 31 24.51 -3.08 57.57
C THR A 31 23.29 -2.88 56.68
N ALA A 32 23.36 -1.91 55.77
CA ALA A 32 22.34 -1.67 54.75
C ALA A 32 22.78 -2.32 53.42
N VAL A 33 21.89 -3.11 52.81
CA VAL A 33 22.11 -3.66 51.46
C VAL A 33 21.47 -2.71 50.47
N ILE A 34 22.30 -2.04 49.67
CA ILE A 34 21.85 -1.20 48.57
C ILE A 34 21.51 -2.12 47.40
N PRO A 35 20.28 -2.11 46.85
CA PRO A 35 20.01 -2.80 45.61
C PRO A 35 20.88 -2.16 44.52
N VAL A 36 21.68 -2.98 43.84
CA VAL A 36 22.58 -2.53 42.77
C VAL A 36 21.73 -1.83 41.72
N GLN A 37 21.76 -0.50 41.69
CA GLN A 37 21.13 0.27 40.62
C GLN A 37 21.82 -0.11 39.32
N GLY A 38 21.11 -0.87 38.48
CA GLY A 38 21.52 -1.15 37.12
C GLY A 38 21.81 0.14 36.38
N THR A 39 23.08 0.34 36.02
CA THR A 39 23.59 1.24 34.98
C THR A 39 23.05 2.68 34.94
N CYS A 40 23.91 3.62 35.33
CA CYS A 40 23.89 5.06 35.01
C CYS A 40 23.03 5.47 33.79
N SER A 41 21.78 5.89 34.05
CA SER A 41 20.84 6.45 33.07
C SER A 41 21.04 7.96 32.81
N ARG A 42 22.07 8.57 33.40
CA ARG A 42 22.37 10.01 33.32
C ARG A 42 23.68 10.38 32.62
N ASP A 43 24.34 9.45 31.93
CA ASP A 43 25.53 9.76 31.14
C ASP A 43 25.14 10.13 29.69
N LEU A 44 25.56 11.31 29.22
CA LEU A 44 25.39 11.74 27.82
C LEU A 44 26.03 10.73 26.85
N ARG A 45 27.10 10.07 27.29
CA ARG A 45 27.83 9.07 26.50
C ARG A 45 27.04 7.78 26.31
N SER A 46 26.24 7.36 27.30
CA SER A 46 25.41 6.15 27.20
C SER A 46 24.19 6.37 26.30
N ARG A 47 23.63 7.58 26.28
CA ARG A 47 22.57 7.97 25.31
C ARG A 47 23.10 8.01 23.87
N GLN A 48 24.29 8.57 23.68
CA GLN A 48 24.96 8.54 22.36
C GLN A 48 25.26 7.11 21.92
N LEU A 49 25.72 6.24 22.83
CA LEU A 49 25.96 4.84 22.52
C LEU A 49 24.68 4.10 22.14
N ARG A 50 23.56 4.33 22.84
CA ARG A 50 22.25 3.75 22.47
C ARG A 50 21.75 4.26 21.12
N GLN A 51 21.85 5.55 20.84
CA GLN A 51 21.51 6.09 19.53
C GLN A 51 22.40 5.53 18.42
N LEU A 52 23.68 5.29 18.71
CA LEU A 52 24.59 4.67 17.76
C LEU A 52 24.23 3.20 17.54
N MET A 53 23.90 2.46 18.60
CA MET A 53 23.45 1.07 18.52
C MET A 53 22.13 0.94 17.74
N GLU A 54 21.17 1.85 17.95
CA GLU A 54 19.93 1.91 17.15
C GLU A 54 20.20 2.22 15.68
N LYS A 55 21.11 3.16 15.39
CA LYS A 55 21.52 3.46 14.01
C LYS A 55 22.22 2.27 13.35
N VAL A 56 23.11 1.59 14.07
CA VAL A 56 23.80 0.39 13.59
C VAL A 56 22.81 -0.74 13.36
N GLN A 57 21.83 -0.93 14.25
CA GLN A 57 20.77 -1.92 14.08
C GLN A 57 19.90 -1.62 12.85
N ASN A 58 19.51 -0.36 12.65
CA ASN A 58 18.76 0.08 11.47
C ASN A 58 19.57 -0.10 10.18
N ILE A 59 20.88 0.16 10.21
CA ILE A 59 21.76 -0.07 9.06
C ILE A 59 21.88 -1.56 8.78
N SER A 60 22.07 -2.40 9.80
CA SER A 60 22.15 -3.86 9.66
C SER A 60 20.88 -4.42 9.02
N GLN A 61 19.71 -4.01 9.50
CA GLN A 61 18.42 -4.40 8.91
C GLN A 61 18.26 -3.89 7.47
N SER A 62 18.70 -2.66 7.19
CA SER A 62 18.69 -2.13 5.82
C SER A 62 19.62 -2.90 4.89
N MET A 63 20.75 -3.39 5.39
CA MET A 63 21.73 -4.16 4.64
C MET A 63 21.23 -5.58 4.36
N GLU A 64 20.58 -6.24 5.31
CA GLU A 64 19.87 -7.51 5.07
C GLU A 64 18.76 -7.37 4.03
N VAL A 65 17.99 -6.28 4.07
CA VAL A 65 16.95 -5.99 3.07
C VAL A 65 17.57 -5.71 1.70
N LEU A 66 18.69 -4.99 1.63
CA LEU A 66 19.42 -4.74 0.39
C LEU A 66 20.03 -6.02 -0.18
N ASP A 67 20.53 -6.92 0.65
CA ASP A 67 21.08 -8.21 0.23
C ASP A 67 19.97 -9.11 -0.33
N LEU A 68 18.82 -9.19 0.36
CA LEU A 68 17.64 -9.91 -0.13
C LEU A 68 17.10 -9.35 -1.45
N ARG A 69 17.16 -8.03 -1.65
CA ARG A 69 16.79 -7.39 -2.93
C ARG A 69 17.80 -7.73 -4.02
N THR A 70 19.09 -7.56 -3.75
CA THR A 70 20.16 -7.84 -4.71
C THR A 70 20.14 -9.31 -5.16
N TYR A 71 19.92 -10.24 -4.22
CA TYR A 71 19.78 -11.66 -4.51
C TYR A 71 18.59 -11.92 -5.43
N ARG A 72 17.41 -11.33 -5.16
CA ARG A 72 16.21 -11.49 -5.98
C ARG A 72 16.37 -10.87 -7.37
N ASP A 73 16.99 -9.71 -7.46
CA ASP A 73 17.26 -9.02 -8.73
C ASP A 73 18.22 -9.84 -9.59
N LEU A 74 19.27 -10.42 -9.00
CA LEU A 74 20.19 -11.34 -9.69
C LEU A 74 19.48 -12.60 -10.19
N GLN A 75 18.57 -13.17 -9.40
CA GLN A 75 17.76 -14.32 -9.82
C GLN A 75 16.83 -13.96 -10.99
N TYR A 76 16.22 -12.77 -10.96
CA TYR A 76 15.39 -12.28 -12.05
C TYR A 76 16.20 -12.13 -13.34
N VAL A 77 17.38 -11.48 -13.28
CA VAL A 77 18.27 -11.31 -14.44
C VAL A 77 18.67 -12.66 -15.03
N ARG A 78 19.07 -13.63 -14.20
CA ARG A 78 19.40 -15.00 -14.66
C ARG A 78 18.22 -15.69 -15.34
N ASN A 79 17.02 -15.56 -14.81
CA ASN A 79 15.82 -16.15 -15.40
C ASN A 79 15.43 -15.46 -16.73
N THR A 80 15.65 -14.15 -16.85
CA THR A 80 15.41 -13.44 -18.13
C THR A 80 16.45 -13.80 -19.19
N GLU A 81 17.70 -14.06 -18.80
CA GLU A 81 18.77 -14.50 -19.72
C GLU A 81 18.43 -15.86 -20.36
N SER A 82 17.87 -16.79 -19.58
CA SER A 82 17.47 -18.11 -20.10
C SER A 82 16.29 -18.02 -21.09
N LEU A 83 15.32 -17.13 -20.83
CA LEU A 83 14.23 -16.85 -21.76
C LEU A 83 14.74 -16.20 -23.06
N MET A 84 15.66 -15.23 -22.98
CA MET A 84 16.22 -14.57 -24.15
C MET A 84 17.00 -15.54 -25.05
N LYS A 85 17.77 -16.48 -24.46
CA LYS A 85 18.45 -17.54 -25.22
C LYS A 85 17.46 -18.46 -25.94
N GLY A 86 16.31 -18.76 -25.32
CA GLY A 86 15.24 -19.54 -25.94
C GLY A 86 14.49 -18.80 -27.06
N LEU A 87 14.45 -17.47 -27.00
CA LEU A 87 13.85 -16.65 -28.05
C LEU A 87 14.78 -16.48 -29.26
N ASP A 88 16.09 -16.31 -29.02
CA ASP A 88 17.11 -16.24 -30.08
C ASP A 88 17.17 -17.52 -30.92
N SER A 89 17.07 -18.69 -30.27
CA SER A 89 17.05 -19.98 -30.98
C SER A 89 15.80 -20.13 -31.85
N LYS A 90 14.63 -19.70 -31.36
CA LYS A 90 13.38 -19.73 -32.14
C LYS A 90 13.37 -18.73 -33.30
N LEU A 91 13.96 -17.55 -33.12
CA LEU A 91 14.10 -16.54 -34.17
C LEU A 91 15.04 -17.00 -35.30
N LYS A 92 16.13 -17.69 -34.97
CA LYS A 92 17.02 -18.31 -35.98
C LYS A 92 16.30 -19.36 -36.81
N VAL A 93 15.54 -20.25 -36.16
CA VAL A 93 14.74 -21.28 -36.87
C VAL A 93 13.66 -20.64 -37.76
N ALA A 94 13.02 -19.56 -37.29
CA ALA A 94 12.02 -18.84 -38.09
C ALA A 94 12.63 -18.12 -39.29
N ALA A 95 13.84 -17.58 -39.16
CA ALA A 95 14.55 -16.89 -40.24
C ALA A 95 15.02 -17.85 -41.35
N GLU A 96 15.37 -19.09 -41.00
CA GLU A 96 15.84 -20.10 -41.96
C GLU A 96 14.71 -20.76 -42.78
N THR A 97 13.47 -20.71 -42.30
CA THR A 97 12.33 -21.45 -42.91
C THR A 97 11.54 -20.63 -43.93
N GLN A 98 11.91 -19.37 -44.23
CA GLN A 98 11.09 -18.48 -45.06
C GLN A 98 11.35 -18.65 -46.57
N LYS A 99 10.87 -19.76 -47.15
CA LYS A 99 10.43 -19.78 -48.55
C LYS A 99 8.97 -20.20 -48.63
N SER A 100 8.16 -19.30 -49.19
CA SER A 100 6.76 -19.50 -49.61
C SER A 100 5.73 -19.69 -48.48
N VAL A 101 5.01 -18.62 -48.13
CA VAL A 101 3.62 -18.78 -47.68
C VAL A 101 2.73 -17.80 -48.44
N ASN A 102 1.90 -18.39 -49.29
CA ASN A 102 0.90 -17.76 -50.14
C ASN A 102 -0.28 -17.25 -49.29
N ALA A 103 -0.78 -16.06 -49.60
CA ALA A 103 -1.91 -15.46 -48.91
C ALA A 103 -3.21 -16.14 -49.32
N LYS A 104 -3.65 -17.17 -48.58
CA LYS A 104 -5.05 -17.66 -48.51
C LYS A 104 -5.19 -18.81 -47.50
N SER A 105 -5.59 -18.47 -46.27
CA SER A 105 -6.46 -19.29 -45.40
C SER A 105 -6.59 -18.64 -44.02
N PHE A 106 -7.49 -17.68 -43.89
CA PHE A 106 -8.08 -17.35 -42.59
C PHE A 106 -9.58 -17.17 -42.79
N GLN A 107 -10.35 -18.22 -42.46
CA GLN A 107 -11.77 -18.14 -42.14
C GLN A 107 -11.93 -18.55 -40.67
N VAL A 108 -12.03 -17.53 -39.81
CA VAL A 108 -13.17 -17.20 -38.95
C VAL A 108 -13.49 -18.26 -37.89
N ALA A 109 -13.03 -17.97 -36.67
CA ALA A 109 -13.77 -18.28 -35.45
C ALA A 109 -14.14 -16.92 -34.81
N CYS A 110 -15.43 -16.68 -34.62
CA CYS A 110 -15.92 -15.50 -33.89
C CYS A 110 -15.51 -15.62 -32.42
N VAL A 111 -14.56 -14.78 -32.00
CA VAL A 111 -14.33 -14.42 -30.60
C VAL A 111 -14.16 -12.90 -30.58
N CYS A 112 -14.96 -12.24 -29.74
CA CYS A 112 -14.96 -10.78 -29.57
C CYS A 112 -13.53 -10.25 -29.36
N PRO A 113 -13.04 -9.27 -30.14
CA PRO A 113 -11.70 -8.75 -29.94
C PRO A 113 -11.70 -7.65 -28.87
N SER A 114 -11.47 -8.02 -27.62
CA SER A 114 -10.78 -7.12 -26.68
C SER A 114 -9.28 -7.17 -27.00
N ARG A 115 -8.85 -6.43 -28.03
CA ARG A 115 -7.43 -6.15 -28.26
C ARG A 115 -7.00 -5.03 -27.29
N PRO A 116 -6.01 -5.24 -26.40
CA PRO A 116 -5.42 -4.14 -25.66
C PRO A 116 -4.66 -3.24 -26.63
N VAL A 117 -5.02 -1.96 -26.67
CA VAL A 117 -4.22 -0.94 -27.36
C VAL A 117 -3.04 -0.61 -26.46
N ALA A 118 -1.85 -1.03 -26.88
CA ALA A 118 -0.60 -0.66 -26.23
C ALA A 118 -0.28 0.81 -26.56
N PHE A 119 -0.38 1.67 -25.56
CA PHE A 119 0.17 3.02 -25.65
C PHE A 119 1.58 3.02 -25.06
N ALA A 120 2.59 3.16 -25.92
CA ALA A 120 3.97 3.31 -25.50
C ALA A 120 4.14 4.55 -24.59
N ASN A 121 4.75 4.34 -23.42
CA ASN A 121 5.24 5.32 -22.44
C ASN A 121 4.20 6.28 -21.82
N LYS A 122 3.13 5.78 -21.18
CA LYS A 122 2.07 6.67 -20.66
C LYS A 122 1.38 6.12 -19.41
N HIS A 123 1.72 6.57 -18.21
CA HIS A 123 1.19 6.02 -16.96
C HIS A 123 -0.26 6.46 -16.64
N ARG A 124 -1.08 5.47 -16.26
CA ARG A 124 -2.24 5.47 -15.33
C ARG A 124 -3.63 5.95 -15.78
N LEU A 125 -4.61 5.07 -15.52
CA LEU A 125 -6.06 5.28 -15.61
C LEU A 125 -6.73 5.36 -14.24
N LEU A 126 -7.72 6.23 -14.10
CA LEU A 126 -8.69 6.30 -13.00
C LEU A 126 -10.10 6.27 -13.61
N LEU A 127 -10.91 5.31 -13.21
CA LEU A 127 -12.32 5.22 -13.61
C LEU A 127 -13.17 5.54 -12.37
N ALA A 128 -13.99 6.59 -12.43
CA ALA A 128 -14.69 7.08 -11.25
C ALA A 128 -15.99 6.35 -10.95
N ASN A 129 -16.24 6.23 -9.65
CA ASN A 129 -17.57 6.00 -9.09
C ASN A 129 -18.29 7.33 -8.88
N GLN A 130 -19.33 7.59 -9.68
CA GLN A 130 -20.33 8.60 -9.34
C GLN A 130 -21.35 7.94 -8.41
N GLY A 131 -21.37 8.38 -7.15
CA GLY A 131 -22.35 7.93 -6.16
C GLY A 131 -23.75 8.46 -6.50
N ASN A 132 -24.76 7.68 -6.11
CA ASN A 132 -26.16 7.91 -6.47
C ASN A 132 -26.70 9.16 -5.73
N GLU A 133 -27.11 10.19 -6.48
CA GLU A 133 -28.01 11.23 -5.97
C GLU A 133 -29.45 10.69 -6.03
N TRP A 134 -30.03 10.34 -4.88
CA TRP A 134 -31.44 9.97 -4.78
C TRP A 134 -32.30 11.23 -4.88
N GLY A 135 -32.70 11.58 -6.11
CA GLY A 135 -33.58 12.70 -6.40
C GLY A 135 -34.28 12.47 -7.74
N LEU A 136 -35.59 12.65 -7.74
CA LEU A 136 -36.55 12.28 -8.77
C LEU A 136 -36.28 12.98 -10.13
N GLN A 137 -35.37 12.47 -10.97
CA GLN A 137 -35.36 12.79 -12.41
C GLN A 137 -34.77 11.61 -13.19
N ARG A 138 -35.64 10.64 -13.47
CA ARG A 138 -35.40 9.55 -14.42
C ARG A 138 -35.43 10.13 -15.84
N SER A 139 -34.40 10.89 -16.20
CA SER A 139 -34.16 11.39 -17.57
C SER A 139 -32.69 11.21 -17.92
N ILE A 140 -32.43 10.21 -18.76
CA ILE A 140 -31.35 10.15 -19.76
C ILE A 140 -30.05 10.86 -19.35
N ARG A 141 -29.41 10.38 -18.27
CA ARG A 141 -27.96 10.49 -18.14
C ARG A 141 -27.43 9.12 -18.49
N SER A 142 -27.00 8.97 -19.74
CA SER A 142 -26.35 7.74 -20.19
C SER A 142 -25.22 7.39 -19.21
N CYS A 143 -24.95 6.09 -19.07
CA CYS A 143 -23.71 5.57 -18.51
C CYS A 143 -22.51 6.16 -19.26
N LEU A 144 -22.12 7.40 -18.96
CA LEU A 144 -20.89 8.00 -19.46
C LEU A 144 -19.76 7.41 -18.62
N GLN A 145 -19.11 6.39 -19.15
CA GLN A 145 -17.88 5.81 -18.61
C GLN A 145 -16.75 6.83 -18.82
N ARG A 146 -16.70 7.82 -17.93
CA ARG A 146 -15.64 8.84 -17.92
C ARG A 146 -14.37 8.24 -17.40
N VAL A 147 -13.28 8.68 -18.00
CA VAL A 147 -11.96 8.14 -17.77
C VAL A 147 -11.03 9.28 -17.43
N TRP A 148 -10.32 9.18 -16.31
CA TRP A 148 -9.29 10.13 -15.94
C TRP A 148 -7.92 9.48 -16.12
N TYR A 149 -6.95 10.24 -16.57
CA TYR A 149 -5.60 9.75 -16.85
C TYR A 149 -4.58 10.72 -16.23
N MET A 150 -3.56 10.19 -15.57
CA MET A 150 -2.59 10.97 -14.78
C MET A 150 -1.17 10.54 -15.07
N ASP A 151 -0.36 11.41 -15.69
CA ASP A 151 0.95 11.05 -16.18
C ASP A 151 2.05 10.96 -15.10
N GLY A 152 2.50 9.74 -14.87
CA GLY A 152 3.66 9.41 -14.05
C GLY A 152 3.35 9.37 -12.56
N TYR A 153 4.32 8.89 -11.78
CA TYR A 153 4.21 8.77 -10.32
C TYR A 153 4.90 9.92 -9.57
N TYR A 154 5.62 10.79 -10.29
CA TYR A 154 6.51 11.78 -9.70
C TYR A 154 6.19 13.19 -10.17
N LYS A 155 5.76 14.04 -9.22
CA LYS A 155 5.58 15.49 -9.39
C LYS A 155 4.66 15.89 -10.56
N GLY A 156 3.77 15.01 -10.99
CA GLY A 156 2.80 15.32 -12.04
C GLY A 156 1.78 16.36 -11.58
N ARG A 157 1.19 17.09 -12.54
CA ARG A 157 0.11 18.07 -12.29
C ARG A 157 -1.03 18.00 -13.28
N ARG A 158 -0.89 17.20 -14.34
CA ARG A 158 -1.79 17.21 -15.48
C ARG A 158 -2.71 16.00 -15.45
N VAL A 159 -4.01 16.24 -15.35
CA VAL A 159 -5.02 15.19 -15.41
C VAL A 159 -5.81 15.36 -16.70
N LEU A 160 -5.92 14.29 -17.48
CA LEU A 160 -6.75 14.26 -18.68
C LEU A 160 -8.07 13.57 -18.34
N GLU A 161 -9.19 14.21 -18.66
CA GLU A 161 -10.53 13.65 -18.54
C GLU A 161 -11.07 13.34 -19.94
N PHE A 162 -11.38 12.07 -20.19
CA PHE A 162 -12.05 11.59 -21.39
C PHE A 162 -13.51 11.29 -21.07
N ARG A 163 -14.41 11.66 -21.98
CA ARG A 163 -15.85 11.44 -21.78
C ARG A 163 -16.26 9.99 -21.98
N THR A 164 -15.53 9.27 -22.82
CA THR A 164 -15.79 7.88 -23.18
C THR A 164 -14.49 7.07 -23.21
N LEU A 165 -14.63 5.74 -23.13
CA LEU A 165 -13.51 4.82 -23.31
C LEU A 165 -12.93 4.90 -24.73
N ASN A 166 -13.73 5.17 -25.75
CA ASN A 166 -13.25 5.31 -27.12
C ASN A 166 -12.36 6.55 -27.29
N ASP A 167 -12.73 7.67 -26.67
CA ASP A 167 -11.90 8.89 -26.65
C ASP A 167 -10.55 8.60 -25.98
N PHE A 168 -10.56 7.82 -24.89
CA PHE A 168 -9.34 7.35 -24.23
C PHE A 168 -8.49 6.45 -25.14
N ILE A 169 -9.09 5.43 -25.78
CA ILE A 169 -8.41 4.48 -26.68
C ILE A 169 -7.86 5.14 -27.94
N THR A 170 -8.46 6.23 -28.41
CA THR A 170 -7.96 6.99 -29.57
C THR A 170 -7.01 8.12 -29.17
N GLY A 171 -6.97 8.48 -27.88
CA GLY A 171 -6.19 9.59 -27.36
C GLY A 171 -6.71 10.96 -27.81
N GLN A 172 -7.98 11.06 -28.20
CA GLN A 172 -8.62 12.28 -28.72
C GLN A 172 -9.69 12.80 -27.74
N ASN A 173 -10.17 14.02 -27.95
CA ASN A 173 -11.33 14.59 -27.25
C ASN A 173 -11.25 14.56 -25.70
N PHE A 174 -10.14 15.02 -25.13
CA PHE A 174 -9.95 15.13 -23.69
C PHE A 174 -10.08 16.56 -23.17
N VAL A 175 -10.45 16.69 -21.90
CA VAL A 175 -10.36 17.92 -21.12
C VAL A 175 -9.13 17.83 -20.23
N GLN A 176 -8.24 18.82 -20.30
CA GLN A 176 -7.08 18.90 -19.42
C GLN A 176 -7.42 19.70 -18.16
N HIS A 177 -7.13 19.11 -17.00
CA HIS A 177 -7.14 19.75 -15.69
C HIS A 177 -5.71 19.92 -15.20
N LEU A 178 -5.38 21.12 -14.73
CA LEU A 178 -4.09 21.41 -14.10
C LEU A 178 -4.27 21.53 -12.60
N LEU A 179 -3.66 20.62 -11.84
CA LEU A 179 -3.76 20.61 -10.39
C LEU A 179 -2.88 21.72 -9.79
N PRO A 180 -3.36 22.45 -8.75
CA PRO A 180 -2.56 23.48 -8.07
C PRO A 180 -1.32 22.94 -7.37
N HIS A 181 -1.38 21.68 -6.93
CA HIS A 181 -0.29 21.00 -6.24
C HIS A 181 0.09 19.71 -6.97
N PRO A 182 1.38 19.43 -7.15
CA PRO A 182 1.83 18.19 -7.75
C PRO A 182 1.51 16.99 -6.85
N TRP A 183 1.31 15.82 -7.46
CA TRP A 183 1.08 14.58 -6.73
C TRP A 183 2.36 13.77 -6.48
N ALA A 184 2.29 12.84 -5.54
CA ALA A 184 3.26 11.79 -5.30
C ALA A 184 2.59 10.41 -5.38
N GLY A 185 3.29 9.46 -6.00
CA GLY A 185 2.87 8.08 -6.07
C GLY A 185 1.84 7.78 -7.14
N THR A 186 1.28 6.59 -7.03
CA THR A 186 0.24 6.02 -7.89
C THR A 186 -0.95 5.54 -7.07
N GLY A 187 -1.25 6.19 -5.95
CA GLY A 187 -2.39 5.85 -5.11
C GLY A 187 -3.45 6.94 -5.08
N HIS A 188 -4.02 7.31 -6.21
CA HIS A 188 -5.00 8.40 -6.34
C HIS A 188 -6.33 7.78 -6.73
N VAL A 189 -7.45 8.39 -6.36
CA VAL A 189 -8.77 7.88 -6.74
C VAL A 189 -9.68 9.01 -7.18
N VAL A 190 -10.57 8.73 -8.13
CA VAL A 190 -11.68 9.62 -8.44
C VAL A 190 -12.95 9.06 -7.81
N PHE A 191 -13.51 9.82 -6.90
CA PHE A 191 -14.73 9.46 -6.18
C PHE A 191 -15.68 10.64 -6.15
N ASN A 192 -16.93 10.42 -6.54
CA ASN A 192 -17.98 11.43 -6.55
C ASN A 192 -17.57 12.76 -7.24
N GLY A 193 -16.97 12.66 -8.43
CA GLY A 193 -16.54 13.83 -9.23
C GLY A 193 -15.35 14.61 -8.67
N SER A 194 -14.69 14.10 -7.62
CA SER A 194 -13.49 14.68 -7.03
C SER A 194 -12.31 13.71 -7.12
N LEU A 195 -11.12 14.23 -7.38
CA LEU A 195 -9.85 13.53 -7.29
C LEU A 195 -9.29 13.64 -5.87
N TYR A 196 -8.90 12.50 -5.31
CA TYR A 196 -8.21 12.38 -4.03
C TYR A 196 -6.80 11.92 -4.31
N TYR A 197 -5.80 12.71 -3.90
CA TYR A 197 -4.40 12.43 -4.19
C TYR A 197 -3.48 12.93 -3.08
N ASN A 198 -2.28 12.35 -3.01
CA ASN A 198 -1.25 12.74 -2.06
C ASN A 198 -0.46 13.91 -2.65
N LYS A 199 -0.36 15.01 -1.90
CA LYS A 199 0.45 16.16 -2.29
C LYS A 199 1.93 15.82 -2.17
N TYR A 200 2.67 16.04 -3.26
CA TYR A 200 4.10 15.78 -3.38
C TYR A 200 4.89 16.32 -2.18
N GLN A 201 5.83 15.51 -1.67
CA GLN A 201 6.66 15.81 -0.50
C GLN A 201 5.87 16.12 0.78
N SER A 202 4.68 15.53 0.94
CA SER A 202 3.91 15.69 2.17
C SER A 202 3.02 14.48 2.46
N ASN A 203 2.51 14.42 3.69
CA ASN A 203 1.43 13.51 4.10
C ASN A 203 0.04 14.16 3.94
N ILE A 204 -0.11 15.16 3.07
CA ILE A 204 -1.35 15.90 2.89
C ILE A 204 -2.19 15.25 1.78
N VAL A 205 -3.42 14.90 2.12
CA VAL A 205 -4.48 14.50 1.18
C VAL A 205 -5.10 15.76 0.59
N VAL A 206 -5.29 15.77 -0.72
CA VAL A 206 -5.96 16.86 -1.44
C VAL A 206 -7.20 16.33 -2.13
N LYS A 207 -8.34 17.00 -1.91
CA LYS A 207 -9.58 16.79 -2.66
C LYS A 207 -9.74 17.89 -3.70
N TYR A 208 -9.55 17.55 -4.98
CA TYR A 208 -9.74 18.44 -6.12
C TYR A 208 -11.04 18.12 -6.84
N HIS A 209 -11.91 19.10 -7.04
CA HIS A 209 -13.20 18.89 -7.71
C HIS A 209 -13.15 19.34 -9.17
N PHE A 210 -13.42 18.40 -10.09
CA PHE A 210 -13.22 18.61 -11.52
C PHE A 210 -14.13 19.68 -12.13
N ARG A 211 -15.38 19.79 -11.66
CA ARG A 211 -16.34 20.75 -12.22
C ARG A 211 -16.04 22.20 -11.81
N SER A 212 -15.66 22.42 -10.55
CA SER A 212 -15.27 23.75 -10.06
C SER A 212 -13.80 24.09 -10.33
N ARG A 213 -13.00 23.09 -10.75
CA ARG A 213 -11.56 23.19 -11.00
C ARG A 213 -10.78 23.76 -9.81
N SER A 214 -11.23 23.43 -8.60
CA SER A 214 -10.69 23.96 -7.35
C SER A 214 -10.41 22.85 -6.35
N VAL A 215 -9.45 23.11 -5.46
CA VAL A 215 -9.23 22.28 -4.27
C VAL A 215 -10.30 22.64 -3.26
N LEU A 216 -11.10 21.65 -2.85
CA LEU A 216 -12.17 21.85 -1.88
C LEU A 216 -11.65 21.71 -0.44
N VAL A 217 -10.85 20.68 -0.20
CA VAL A 217 -10.34 20.35 1.15
C VAL A 217 -8.92 19.81 1.03
N GLN A 218 -8.08 20.15 2.01
CA GLN A 218 -6.78 19.52 2.23
C GLN A 218 -6.68 19.12 3.70
N ARG A 219 -6.12 17.94 3.98
CA ARG A 219 -5.91 17.48 5.35
C ARG A 219 -4.65 16.65 5.47
N SER A 220 -3.92 16.80 6.57
CA SER A 220 -2.76 15.96 6.88
C SER A 220 -3.19 14.61 7.44
N LEU A 221 -2.59 13.52 6.94
CA LEU A 221 -2.65 12.22 7.59
C LEU A 221 -1.56 12.18 8.67
N ASN A 222 -1.96 12.44 9.90
CA ASN A 222 -1.04 12.53 11.04
C ASN A 222 -0.15 11.28 11.12
N ALA A 223 1.16 11.50 11.31
CA ALA A 223 2.20 10.46 11.39
C ALA A 223 2.37 9.54 10.17
N ALA A 224 1.64 9.78 9.07
CA ALA A 224 1.82 9.00 7.84
C ALA A 224 3.20 9.27 7.21
N GLY A 225 3.89 8.19 6.87
CA GLY A 225 5.11 8.26 6.07
C GLY A 225 4.84 8.80 4.67
N TYR A 226 5.81 9.52 4.11
CA TYR A 226 5.75 10.04 2.75
C TYR A 226 7.16 10.11 2.17
N ASN A 227 7.29 10.38 0.86
CA ASN A 227 8.58 10.59 0.21
C ASN A 227 9.48 9.34 0.19
N ASN A 228 8.92 8.18 -0.17
CA ASN A 228 9.58 6.87 -0.17
C ASN A 228 10.10 6.42 1.21
N THR A 229 9.48 6.89 2.29
CA THR A 229 9.77 6.39 3.63
C THR A 229 9.25 4.96 3.79
N PHE A 230 8.03 4.68 3.32
CA PHE A 230 7.42 3.36 3.39
C PHE A 230 6.55 3.07 2.15
N PRO A 231 7.16 3.04 0.95
CA PRO A 231 6.44 2.70 -0.27
C PRO A 231 6.12 1.20 -0.31
N TYR A 232 5.31 0.80 -1.29
CA TYR A 232 5.25 -0.61 -1.69
C TYR A 232 6.62 -1.12 -2.17
N SER A 233 6.72 -2.43 -2.39
CA SER A 233 7.97 -3.10 -2.78
C SER A 233 8.63 -2.53 -4.04
N TRP A 234 7.87 -1.94 -4.97
CA TRP A 234 8.39 -1.31 -6.19
C TRP A 234 8.83 0.16 -6.01
N GLY A 235 8.52 0.79 -4.87
CA GLY A 235 8.90 2.18 -4.60
C GLY A 235 7.94 3.21 -5.20
N GLY A 236 8.50 4.23 -5.85
CA GLY A 236 7.74 5.20 -6.66
C GLY A 236 6.84 6.16 -5.91
N PHE A 237 7.19 6.53 -4.68
CA PHE A 237 6.43 7.44 -3.82
C PHE A 237 5.02 6.93 -3.47
N SER A 238 4.84 5.61 -3.49
CA SER A 238 3.58 4.91 -3.18
C SER A 238 3.31 4.78 -1.68
N ASP A 239 3.81 5.71 -0.85
CA ASP A 239 3.68 5.65 0.61
C ASP A 239 2.22 5.68 1.08
N ILE A 240 1.41 6.51 0.42
CA ILE A 240 -0.01 6.73 0.73
C ILE A 240 -0.83 6.34 -0.50
N ASP A 241 -1.80 5.47 -0.27
CA ASP A 241 -2.64 4.88 -1.29
C ASP A 241 -4.11 5.04 -0.96
N PHE A 242 -4.86 5.77 -1.79
CA PHE A 242 -6.29 5.96 -1.60
C PHE A 242 -7.06 4.87 -2.33
N MET A 243 -8.15 4.40 -1.72
CA MET A 243 -8.97 3.33 -2.28
C MET A 243 -10.45 3.64 -2.08
N VAL A 244 -11.29 3.03 -2.91
CA VAL A 244 -12.74 3.14 -2.83
C VAL A 244 -13.36 1.76 -2.89
N ASP A 245 -14.28 1.49 -1.98
CA ASP A 245 -15.10 0.28 -1.97
C ASP A 245 -16.58 0.64 -1.75
N GLU A 246 -17.40 -0.37 -1.48
CA GLU A 246 -18.83 -0.24 -1.15
C GLU A 246 -19.10 0.60 0.11
N ASN A 247 -18.12 0.69 1.03
CA ASN A 247 -18.20 1.42 2.29
C ASN A 247 -17.66 2.86 2.20
N GLY A 248 -17.03 3.25 1.09
CA GLY A 248 -16.63 4.62 0.81
C GLY A 248 -15.13 4.78 0.57
N LEU A 249 -14.56 5.86 1.11
CA LEU A 249 -13.17 6.25 0.87
C LEU A 249 -12.24 5.73 1.97
N TRP A 250 -11.09 5.20 1.55
CA TRP A 250 -10.06 4.67 2.42
C TRP A 250 -8.70 5.26 2.09
N ALA A 251 -7.83 5.33 3.09
CA ALA A 251 -6.41 5.56 2.93
C ALA A 251 -5.63 4.40 3.53
N VAL A 252 -4.70 3.88 2.75
CA VAL A 252 -3.75 2.84 3.12
C VAL A 252 -2.36 3.47 3.14
N TYR A 253 -1.77 3.53 4.32
CA TYR A 253 -0.48 4.17 4.55
C TYR A 253 0.27 3.44 5.66
N THR A 254 1.32 4.03 6.17
CA THR A 254 2.12 3.49 7.27
C THR A 254 2.54 4.61 8.21
N THR A 255 2.90 4.28 9.44
CA THR A 255 3.51 5.21 10.37
C THR A 255 4.79 4.62 10.95
N ASN A 256 5.64 5.49 11.49
CA ASN A 256 6.81 5.04 12.27
C ASN A 256 6.39 4.31 13.56
N GLN A 257 5.25 4.68 14.14
CA GLN A 257 4.73 4.08 15.39
C GLN A 257 4.35 2.61 15.18
N ASN A 258 3.85 2.27 14.00
CA ASN A 258 3.46 0.91 13.62
C ASN A 258 4.63 0.14 12.94
N ALA A 259 5.88 0.57 13.13
CA ALA A 259 7.07 -0.07 12.58
C ALA A 259 7.04 -0.33 11.05
N GLY A 260 6.34 0.53 10.28
CA GLY A 260 6.20 0.37 8.83
C GLY A 260 5.16 -0.66 8.38
N ASN A 261 4.32 -1.14 9.30
CA ASN A 261 3.15 -1.95 8.99
C ASN A 261 2.05 -1.10 8.34
N ILE A 262 1.28 -1.73 7.46
CA ILE A 262 0.14 -1.12 6.78
C ILE A 262 -0.90 -0.72 7.84
N VAL A 263 -1.26 0.55 7.79
CA VAL A 263 -2.38 1.14 8.51
C VAL A 263 -3.47 1.45 7.49
N VAL A 264 -4.65 0.90 7.71
CA VAL A 264 -5.85 1.21 6.92
C VAL A 264 -6.68 2.22 7.70
N SER A 265 -7.15 3.27 7.05
CA SER A 265 -8.03 4.26 7.68
C SER A 265 -9.24 4.54 6.80
N ARG A 266 -10.43 4.49 7.39
CA ARG A 266 -11.66 4.92 6.73
C ARG A 266 -11.77 6.43 6.85
N MET A 267 -12.09 7.10 5.74
CA MET A 267 -12.13 8.55 5.67
C MET A 267 -13.50 9.08 5.30
N ASP A 268 -13.88 10.22 5.85
CA ASP A 268 -15.01 10.99 5.37
C ASP A 268 -14.66 11.64 4.02
N PRO A 269 -15.40 11.36 2.94
CA PRO A 269 -15.06 11.88 1.61
C PRO A 269 -15.33 13.39 1.46
N SER A 270 -16.08 14.00 2.38
CA SER A 270 -16.40 15.43 2.37
C SER A 270 -15.35 16.25 3.14
N THR A 271 -14.98 15.84 4.35
CA THR A 271 -14.07 16.57 5.26
C THR A 271 -12.64 16.05 5.28
N LEU A 272 -12.39 14.89 4.67
CA LEU A 272 -11.15 14.11 4.73
C LEU A 272 -10.78 13.64 6.14
N GLU A 273 -11.71 13.68 7.10
CA GLU A 273 -11.47 13.21 8.45
C GLU A 273 -11.30 11.70 8.52
N ILE A 274 -10.34 11.26 9.34
CA ILE A 274 -10.20 9.85 9.67
C ILE A 274 -11.34 9.48 10.61
N LEU A 275 -12.21 8.59 10.17
CA LEU A 275 -13.33 8.07 10.95
C LEU A 275 -12.87 6.94 11.89
N ARG A 276 -12.00 6.06 11.39
CA ARG A 276 -11.41 4.94 12.13
C ARG A 276 -10.12 4.47 11.43
N SER A 277 -9.18 3.94 12.20
CA SER A 277 -7.92 3.36 11.73
C SER A 277 -7.70 1.96 12.29
N TRP A 278 -6.99 1.13 11.54
CA TRP A 278 -6.64 -0.25 11.87
C TRP A 278 -5.16 -0.50 11.54
N ASP A 279 -4.43 -1.08 12.49
CA ASP A 279 -3.12 -1.65 12.25
C ASP A 279 -3.29 -3.09 11.74
N THR A 280 -2.70 -3.39 10.60
CA THR A 280 -2.81 -4.71 9.97
C THR A 280 -1.71 -5.68 10.38
N GLY A 281 -0.57 -5.19 10.90
CA GLY A 281 0.60 -6.01 11.16
C GLY A 281 1.38 -6.47 9.92
N TYR A 282 0.96 -6.09 8.70
CA TYR A 282 1.65 -6.47 7.47
C TYR A 282 2.64 -5.37 7.01
N PRO A 283 3.93 -5.65 6.81
CA PRO A 283 4.91 -4.64 6.42
C PRO A 283 4.69 -4.15 4.99
N LYS A 284 4.43 -2.85 4.80
CA LYS A 284 4.07 -2.29 3.47
C LYS A 284 5.16 -2.45 2.42
N ARG A 285 6.44 -2.40 2.84
CA ARG A 285 7.59 -2.61 1.93
C ARG A 285 7.67 -4.02 1.35
N SER A 286 6.99 -5.00 1.97
CA SER A 286 6.89 -6.37 1.48
C SER A 286 5.68 -6.58 0.57
N ALA A 287 4.73 -5.65 0.56
CA ALA A 287 3.55 -5.71 -0.30
C ALA A 287 3.91 -5.31 -1.74
N GLY A 288 3.32 -6.01 -2.71
CA GLY A 288 3.34 -5.61 -4.11
C GLY A 288 2.50 -4.36 -4.35
N GLU A 289 1.21 -4.52 -4.06
CA GLU A 289 0.14 -3.53 -4.09
C GLU A 289 -0.96 -4.00 -3.13
N SER A 290 -1.98 -3.18 -2.89
CA SER A 290 -3.17 -3.62 -2.16
C SER A 290 -4.44 -2.96 -2.67
N PHE A 291 -5.59 -3.52 -2.32
CA PHE A 291 -6.91 -3.00 -2.66
C PHE A 291 -7.93 -3.36 -1.56
N ILE A 292 -9.06 -2.66 -1.49
CA ILE A 292 -10.13 -2.93 -0.52
C ILE A 292 -11.42 -3.31 -1.24
N ILE A 293 -12.11 -4.34 -0.75
CA ILE A 293 -13.46 -4.75 -1.19
C ILE A 293 -14.29 -5.03 0.05
N CYS A 294 -15.50 -4.46 0.15
CA CYS A 294 -16.43 -4.67 1.26
C CYS A 294 -15.79 -4.50 2.66
N GLY A 295 -14.82 -3.59 2.83
CA GLY A 295 -14.11 -3.35 4.09
C GLY A 295 -13.03 -4.38 4.42
N THR A 296 -12.65 -5.24 3.48
CA THR A 296 -11.50 -6.16 3.63
C THR A 296 -10.34 -5.66 2.78
N LEU A 297 -9.18 -5.43 3.38
CA LEU A 297 -7.94 -5.12 2.66
C LEU A 297 -7.32 -6.41 2.14
N TYR A 298 -7.03 -6.46 0.85
CA TYR A 298 -6.30 -7.52 0.19
C TYR A 298 -4.93 -7.02 -0.26
N VAL A 299 -3.88 -7.78 0.04
CA VAL A 299 -2.49 -7.39 -0.22
C VAL A 299 -1.80 -8.45 -1.07
N THR A 300 -1.09 -8.01 -2.11
CA THR A 300 -0.28 -8.90 -2.92
C THR A 300 1.12 -9.07 -2.32
N ASN A 301 1.70 -10.27 -2.42
CA ASN A 301 3.04 -10.55 -1.91
C ASN A 301 4.20 -10.03 -2.80
N SER A 302 3.89 -9.56 -4.00
CA SER A 302 4.88 -9.14 -5.00
C SER A 302 4.22 -8.23 -6.03
N HIS A 303 5.02 -7.33 -6.61
CA HIS A 303 4.63 -6.53 -7.78
C HIS A 303 5.11 -7.19 -9.09
N LEU A 304 5.90 -8.26 -9.04
CA LEU A 304 6.46 -8.93 -10.22
C LEU A 304 5.51 -9.99 -10.79
N ALA A 305 5.96 -10.69 -11.83
CA ALA A 305 5.29 -11.89 -12.33
C ALA A 305 5.13 -12.94 -11.20
N GLY A 306 4.01 -13.66 -11.20
CA GLY A 306 3.70 -14.65 -10.16
C GLY A 306 3.24 -14.06 -8.83
N ALA A 307 2.86 -12.78 -8.80
CA ALA A 307 2.17 -12.19 -7.67
C ALA A 307 0.92 -12.99 -7.29
N LYS A 308 0.56 -12.94 -6.01
CA LYS A 308 -0.64 -13.58 -5.46
C LYS A 308 -1.18 -12.73 -4.35
N ILE A 309 -2.50 -12.78 -4.16
CA ILE A 309 -3.14 -12.14 -3.00
C ILE A 309 -2.85 -13.06 -1.83
N TYR A 310 -1.97 -12.59 -0.95
CA TYR A 310 -1.35 -13.39 0.09
C TYR A 310 -1.84 -13.05 1.49
N PHE A 311 -2.45 -11.88 1.66
CA PHE A 311 -2.89 -11.41 2.96
C PHE A 311 -4.22 -10.68 2.82
N ALA A 312 -5.14 -10.99 3.72
CA ALA A 312 -6.42 -10.33 3.84
C ALA A 312 -6.61 -9.82 5.28
N TYR A 313 -7.01 -8.56 5.44
CA TYR A 313 -7.32 -7.96 6.73
C TYR A 313 -8.79 -7.53 6.78
N TYR A 314 -9.51 -8.07 7.75
CA TYR A 314 -10.94 -7.86 7.97
C TYR A 314 -11.16 -6.70 8.95
N THR A 315 -11.64 -5.54 8.47
CA THR A 315 -11.82 -4.36 9.33
C THR A 315 -13.00 -4.48 10.32
N ASN A 316 -13.94 -5.40 10.07
CA ASN A 316 -15.08 -5.66 10.95
C ASN A 316 -14.68 -6.41 12.22
N THR A 317 -13.84 -7.44 12.10
CA THR A 317 -13.34 -8.28 13.19
C THR A 317 -11.96 -7.87 13.69
N SER A 318 -11.30 -6.94 13.00
CA SER A 318 -9.91 -6.52 13.25
C SER A 318 -8.93 -7.71 13.27
N SER A 319 -9.18 -8.69 12.41
CA SER A 319 -8.38 -9.90 12.28
C SER A 319 -7.82 -10.02 10.87
N TYR A 320 -6.74 -10.79 10.71
CA TYR A 320 -6.16 -11.06 9.40
C TYR A 320 -6.05 -12.55 9.13
N GLU A 321 -5.92 -12.90 7.86
CA GLU A 321 -5.57 -14.24 7.42
C GLU A 321 -4.56 -14.18 6.26
N TYR A 322 -3.76 -15.23 6.15
CA TYR A 322 -2.93 -15.45 4.98
C TYR A 322 -3.72 -16.24 3.95
N THR A 323 -3.76 -15.72 2.72
CA THR A 323 -4.48 -16.30 1.58
C THR A 323 -3.49 -16.83 0.56
N ASP A 324 -3.95 -17.63 -0.40
CA ASP A 324 -3.13 -18.08 -1.54
C ASP A 324 -3.93 -17.98 -2.84
N ILE A 325 -4.48 -16.79 -3.11
CA ILE A 325 -5.30 -16.56 -4.31
C ILE A 325 -4.36 -16.21 -5.47
N PRO A 326 -4.36 -16.99 -6.56
CA PRO A 326 -3.47 -16.73 -7.69
C PRO A 326 -3.83 -15.40 -8.37
N PHE A 327 -2.83 -14.56 -8.63
CA PHE A 327 -3.00 -13.29 -9.34
C PHE A 327 -2.11 -13.26 -10.60
N HIS A 328 -2.73 -13.41 -11.78
CA HIS A 328 -1.97 -13.57 -13.01
C HIS A 328 -1.47 -12.22 -13.57
N ASN A 329 -0.29 -11.80 -13.13
CA ASN A 329 0.39 -10.61 -13.64
C ASN A 329 1.18 -10.92 -14.93
N GLN A 330 0.55 -10.78 -16.10
CA GLN A 330 1.14 -11.09 -17.41
C GLN A 330 2.30 -10.16 -17.81
N TYR A 331 2.23 -8.88 -17.43
CA TYR A 331 3.16 -7.86 -17.91
C TYR A 331 4.28 -7.53 -16.92
N SER A 332 4.31 -8.25 -15.78
CA SER A 332 5.18 -7.95 -14.64
C SER A 332 5.01 -6.50 -14.13
N HIS A 333 5.67 -6.19 -13.02
CA HIS A 333 5.77 -4.84 -12.46
C HIS A 333 4.43 -4.08 -12.32
N ILE A 334 3.62 -4.51 -11.36
CA ILE A 334 2.42 -3.80 -10.89
C ILE A 334 2.85 -2.49 -10.26
N SER A 335 2.19 -1.40 -10.64
CA SER A 335 2.41 -0.07 -10.06
C SER A 335 1.11 0.61 -9.63
N MET A 336 -0.02 -0.06 -9.82
CA MET A 336 -1.34 0.36 -9.36
C MET A 336 -2.27 -0.85 -9.39
N LEU A 337 -3.09 -1.00 -8.35
CA LEU A 337 -4.14 -2.01 -8.27
C LEU A 337 -5.35 -1.42 -7.54
N ASP A 338 -6.31 -0.89 -8.30
CA ASP A 338 -7.48 -0.18 -7.75
C ASP A 338 -8.78 -0.95 -8.01
N TYR A 339 -9.62 -1.08 -6.98
CA TYR A 339 -10.95 -1.70 -7.10
C TYR A 339 -12.03 -0.70 -7.49
N ASN A 340 -12.95 -1.12 -8.34
CA ASN A 340 -14.14 -0.36 -8.68
C ASN A 340 -15.41 -1.08 -8.19
N PRO A 341 -16.04 -0.63 -7.08
CA PRO A 341 -17.26 -1.24 -6.55
C PRO A 341 -18.48 -1.23 -7.49
N ARG A 342 -18.55 -0.31 -8.45
CA ARG A 342 -19.68 -0.26 -9.39
C ARG A 342 -19.59 -1.31 -10.49
N GLU A 343 -18.39 -1.52 -11.02
CA GLU A 343 -18.14 -2.51 -12.08
C GLU A 343 -17.69 -3.86 -11.52
N ARG A 344 -17.30 -3.91 -10.25
CA ARG A 344 -16.73 -5.10 -9.56
C ARG A 344 -15.53 -5.68 -10.29
N VAL A 345 -14.64 -4.78 -10.73
CA VAL A 345 -13.39 -5.10 -11.41
C VAL A 345 -12.22 -4.42 -10.72
N LEU A 346 -11.03 -5.02 -10.87
CA LEU A 346 -9.77 -4.40 -10.51
C LEU A 346 -9.15 -3.77 -11.76
N TYR A 347 -8.80 -2.49 -11.66
CA TYR A 347 -7.98 -1.81 -12.63
C TYR A 347 -6.52 -1.89 -12.20
N THR A 348 -5.67 -2.26 -13.14
CA THR A 348 -4.25 -2.48 -12.84
C THR A 348 -3.38 -1.79 -13.87
N TRP A 349 -2.29 -1.19 -13.42
CA TRP A 349 -1.25 -0.66 -14.29
C TRP A 349 0.03 -1.48 -14.18
N ASN A 350 0.35 -2.21 -15.24
CA ASN A 350 1.48 -3.15 -15.28
C ASN A 350 2.41 -2.78 -16.43
N ASN A 351 3.59 -2.24 -16.11
CA ASN A 351 4.66 -1.97 -17.08
C ASN A 351 4.17 -1.33 -18.41
N GLY A 352 3.36 -0.26 -18.32
CA GLY A 352 2.84 0.45 -19.50
C GLY A 352 1.49 -0.08 -20.05
N HIS A 353 0.95 -1.15 -19.46
CA HIS A 353 -0.32 -1.76 -19.88
C HIS A 353 -1.40 -1.50 -18.85
N GLN A 354 -2.56 -1.04 -19.34
CA GLN A 354 -3.80 -1.05 -18.57
C GLN A 354 -4.42 -2.44 -18.66
N VAL A 355 -4.64 -3.08 -17.51
CA VAL A 355 -5.27 -4.40 -17.41
C VAL A 355 -6.51 -4.30 -16.52
N ILE A 356 -7.52 -5.09 -16.84
CA ILE A 356 -8.76 -5.20 -16.06
C ILE A 356 -8.90 -6.66 -15.61
N TYR A 357 -9.08 -6.88 -14.32
CA TYR A 357 -9.35 -8.19 -13.76
C TYR A 357 -10.77 -8.25 -13.21
N ASN A 358 -11.53 -9.26 -13.63
CA ASN A 358 -12.86 -9.53 -13.08
C ASN A 358 -12.72 -10.14 -11.68
N VAL A 359 -13.53 -9.65 -10.74
CA VAL A 359 -13.56 -10.16 -9.37
C VAL A 359 -14.79 -11.03 -9.17
N THR A 360 -14.60 -12.20 -8.57
CA THR A 360 -15.70 -13.06 -8.11
C THR A 360 -15.62 -13.18 -6.60
N LEU A 361 -16.67 -12.76 -5.89
CA LEU A 361 -16.77 -12.84 -4.44
C LEU A 361 -17.69 -14.01 -4.07
N PHE A 362 -17.22 -14.91 -3.22
CA PHE A 362 -18.02 -16.00 -2.70
C PHE A 362 -18.48 -15.67 -1.28
N HIS A 363 -19.79 -15.72 -1.04
CA HIS A 363 -20.34 -15.65 0.31
C HIS A 363 -20.39 -17.05 0.89
N VAL A 364 -19.41 -17.41 1.71
CA VAL A 364 -19.38 -18.72 2.37
C VAL A 364 -20.26 -18.65 3.62
N ILE A 365 -21.47 -19.20 3.53
CA ILE A 365 -22.33 -19.41 4.70
C ILE A 365 -21.74 -20.59 5.47
N LYS A 366 -20.96 -20.31 6.52
CA LYS A 366 -20.60 -21.35 7.50
C LYS A 366 -21.85 -21.62 8.34
N THR A 367 -22.57 -22.69 8.02
CA THR A 367 -23.54 -23.26 8.94
C THR A 367 -22.78 -23.77 10.15
N SER A 368 -22.91 -23.08 11.27
CA SER A 368 -22.44 -23.54 12.57
C SER A 368 -23.22 -24.80 12.94
N GLY A 369 -22.65 -25.96 12.63
CA GLY A 369 -23.26 -27.25 12.89
C GLY A 369 -22.54 -28.36 12.16
N GLU A 370 -21.36 -28.72 12.64
CA GLU A 370 -20.89 -30.11 12.72
C GLU A 370 -19.74 -30.14 13.74
N LEU A 371 -19.90 -31.06 14.70
CA LEU A 371 -19.21 -31.19 16.00
C LEU A 371 -17.69 -31.42 15.91
#